data_AF-A0A6L9Y6W6-F1
#
_entry.id   AF-A0A6L9Y6W6-F1
#
_cell.length_a   1.000
_cell.length_b   1.000
_cell.length_c   1.000
_cell.angle_alpha   90.00
_cell.angle_beta   90.00
_cell.angle_gamma   90.00
#
_symmetry.space_group_name_H-M   'P 1'
#
loop_
_entity.id
_entity.type
_entity.pdbx_description
1 polymer ?
#
loop_
_entity_poly.entity_id
_entity_poly.type
_entity_poly.pdbx_seq_one_letter_code
_entity_poly.pdbx_strand_id
1 'polypeptide(L)'
;MVRFFDIKSESADSWDKELDLNQVPILFEAFVMTSYVEKKFAVKKLKNAIPSVKPYERFWIVSYDPTDPYFRGKKENVYGLGGKLVDLGNHYFTGYDAPIVKHHLNVKDDREILEKYELDWGWGDDVIDRLIRYFETGINRDDMKFEVFPDLWDDREKLRPLTSRLAEPFR
;
A
#
# COMPACT_ATOMS: atom_id res chain seq x y z
N MET A 1 -7.55 -7.93 1.99
CA MET A 1 -6.98 -6.73 2.60
C MET A 1 -6.35 -7.08 3.94
N VAL A 2 -5.18 -6.51 4.24
CA VAL A 2 -4.42 -6.72 5.47
C VAL A 2 -4.04 -5.34 6.02
N ARG A 3 -4.01 -5.22 7.35
CA ARG A 3 -3.64 -3.99 8.06
C ARG A 3 -2.32 -4.17 8.79
N PHE A 4 -1.42 -3.22 8.62
CA PHE A 4 -0.12 -3.18 9.26
C PHE A 4 -0.08 -2.08 10.32
N PHE A 5 0.56 -2.36 11.46
CA PHE A 5 0.53 -1.50 12.64
C PHE A 5 1.92 -1.02 13.01
N ASP A 6 2.01 0.20 13.55
CA ASP A 6 3.26 0.77 14.04
C ASP A 6 3.58 0.21 15.42
N ILE A 7 4.13 -0.99 15.43
CA ILE A 7 4.52 -1.66 16.66
C ILE A 7 5.82 -2.41 16.49
N LYS A 8 6.72 -2.17 17.45
CA LYS A 8 7.98 -2.88 17.60
C LYS A 8 8.16 -3.26 19.06
N SER A 9 9.01 -4.27 19.28
CA SER A 9 9.47 -4.61 20.61
C SER A 9 10.99 -4.71 20.64
N GLU A 10 11.57 -4.32 21.76
CA GLU A 10 12.98 -4.50 22.07
C GLU A 10 13.31 -5.93 22.54
N SER A 11 12.29 -6.74 22.88
CA SER A 11 12.44 -8.12 23.34
C SER A 11 11.37 -9.04 22.73
N ALA A 12 11.80 -10.19 22.21
CA ALA A 12 10.90 -11.20 21.67
C ALA A 12 9.86 -11.71 22.69
N ASP A 13 10.16 -11.63 23.99
CA ASP A 13 9.28 -12.11 25.05
C ASP A 13 8.14 -11.13 25.39
N SER A 14 8.22 -9.87 24.92
CA SER A 14 7.20 -8.87 25.26
C SER A 14 5.87 -9.09 24.54
N TRP A 15 5.85 -9.90 23.49
CA TRP A 15 4.69 -10.13 22.62
C TRP A 15 3.63 -11.05 23.26
N ASP A 16 3.95 -11.66 24.41
CA ASP A 16 3.02 -12.51 25.15
C ASP A 16 2.10 -11.72 26.11
N LYS A 17 2.36 -10.41 26.28
CA LYS A 17 1.44 -9.50 26.99
C LYS A 17 0.20 -9.21 26.15
N GLU A 18 -0.88 -8.83 26.83
CA GLU A 18 -2.08 -8.35 26.15
C GLU A 18 -1.75 -7.11 25.31
N LEU A 19 -2.11 -7.15 24.03
CA LEU A 19 -1.83 -6.09 23.07
C LEU A 19 -3.13 -5.62 22.42
N ASP A 20 -3.54 -4.39 22.69
CA ASP A 20 -4.72 -3.79 22.06
C ASP A 20 -4.37 -3.03 20.78
N LEU A 21 -4.64 -3.64 19.62
CA LEU A 21 -4.38 -3.05 18.30
C LEU A 21 -5.29 -1.84 18.01
N ASN A 22 -6.30 -1.54 18.84
CA ASN A 22 -7.08 -0.31 18.71
C ASN A 22 -6.31 0.93 19.19
N GLN A 23 -5.33 0.74 20.08
CA GLN A 23 -4.47 1.79 20.62
C GLN A 23 -3.20 2.01 19.79
N VAL A 24 -2.90 1.10 18.87
CA VAL A 24 -1.71 1.17 18.02
C VAL A 24 -2.03 1.95 16.74
N PRO A 25 -1.15 2.86 16.30
CA PRO A 25 -1.27 3.51 14.99
C PRO A 25 -1.27 2.50 13.85
N ILE A 26 -2.10 2.75 12.85
CA ILE A 26 -2.10 1.98 11.61
C ILE A 26 -1.06 2.61 10.68
N LEU A 27 -0.15 1.80 10.14
CA LEU A 27 0.82 2.26 9.14
C LEU A 27 0.16 2.38 7.78
N PHE A 28 -0.41 1.29 7.29
CA PHE A 28 -1.10 1.23 6.02
C PHE A 28 -1.95 -0.05 5.93
N GLU A 29 -2.78 -0.08 4.90
CA GLU A 29 -3.57 -1.23 4.52
C GLU A 29 -3.17 -1.64 3.11
N ALA A 30 -3.22 -2.94 2.80
CA ALA A 30 -2.85 -3.42 1.47
C ALA A 30 -3.68 -4.61 1.02
N PHE A 31 -3.91 -4.70 -0.29
CA PHE A 31 -4.43 -5.89 -0.96
C PHE A 31 -3.28 -6.83 -1.31
N VAL A 32 -2.95 -7.71 -0.37
CA VAL A 32 -1.90 -8.73 -0.54
C VAL A 32 -2.43 -10.14 -0.35
N MET A 33 -1.78 -11.08 -1.02
CA MET A 33 -1.96 -12.51 -0.77
C MET A 33 -1.35 -12.86 0.60
N THR A 34 -2.21 -12.92 1.63
CA THR A 34 -1.80 -13.18 3.02
C THR A 34 -0.92 -14.42 3.15
N SER A 35 -1.27 -15.50 2.43
CA SER A 35 -0.52 -16.75 2.46
C SER A 35 0.94 -16.61 2.00
N TYR A 36 1.26 -15.64 1.14
CA TYR A 36 2.64 -15.34 0.76
C TYR A 36 3.37 -14.61 1.89
N VAL A 37 2.76 -13.54 2.41
CA VAL A 37 3.34 -12.70 3.48
C VAL A 37 3.55 -13.52 4.76
N GLU A 38 2.56 -14.32 5.15
CA GLU A 38 2.63 -15.18 6.33
C GLU A 38 3.73 -16.23 6.20
N LYS A 39 3.79 -16.96 5.08
CA LYS A 39 4.80 -18.02 4.89
C LYS A 39 6.23 -17.50 4.90
N LYS A 40 6.44 -16.31 4.33
CA LYS A 40 7.79 -15.77 4.15
C LYS A 40 8.27 -14.99 5.37
N PHE A 41 7.35 -14.38 6.15
CA PHE A 41 7.74 -13.40 7.17
C PHE A 41 7.02 -13.50 8.52
N ALA A 42 5.88 -14.19 8.63
CA ALA A 42 5.24 -14.36 9.93
C ALA A 42 5.99 -15.40 10.77
N VAL A 43 6.46 -14.98 11.94
CA VAL A 43 7.19 -15.87 12.87
C VAL A 43 6.26 -16.55 13.86
N LYS A 44 5.25 -15.82 14.37
CA LYS A 44 4.34 -16.31 15.41
C LYS A 44 3.01 -15.59 15.30
N LYS A 45 1.91 -16.32 15.52
CA LYS A 45 0.59 -15.72 15.76
C LYS A 45 0.50 -15.30 17.23
N LEU A 46 0.18 -14.03 17.48
CA LEU A 46 -0.07 -13.53 18.82
C LEU A 46 -1.37 -14.13 19.38
N LYS A 47 -1.33 -14.64 20.62
CA LYS A 47 -2.49 -15.29 21.27
C LYS A 47 -3.37 -14.30 22.04
N ASN A 48 -2.77 -13.27 22.62
CA ASN A 48 -3.43 -12.31 23.52
C ASN A 48 -3.62 -10.93 22.88
N ALA A 49 -3.59 -10.85 21.54
CA ALA A 49 -3.83 -9.60 20.84
C ALA A 49 -5.33 -9.34 20.70
N ILE A 50 -5.80 -8.17 21.13
CA ILE A 50 -7.15 -7.67 20.86
C ILE A 50 -7.14 -7.11 19.43
N PRO A 51 -7.93 -7.67 18.50
CA PRO A 51 -7.95 -7.21 17.13
C PRO A 51 -8.50 -5.78 17.01
N SER A 52 -8.00 -5.05 16.02
CA SER A 52 -8.53 -3.73 15.70
C SER A 52 -9.95 -3.84 15.11
N VAL A 53 -10.88 -3.05 15.64
CA VAL A 53 -12.27 -2.94 15.12
C VAL A 53 -12.48 -1.66 14.30
N LYS A 54 -11.43 -0.88 14.05
CA LYS A 54 -11.49 0.31 13.20
C LYS A 54 -11.90 -0.12 11.78
N PRO A 55 -12.80 0.62 11.10
CA PRO A 55 -13.19 0.31 9.73
C PRO A 55 -11.96 0.38 8.82
N TYR A 56 -11.94 -0.44 7.76
CA TYR A 56 -10.92 -0.35 6.72
C TYR A 56 -11.09 0.91 5.89
N GLU A 57 -10.02 1.32 5.23
CA GLU A 57 -10.04 2.44 4.29
C GLU A 57 -11.03 2.12 3.17
N ARG A 58 -11.86 3.12 2.87
CA ARG A 58 -12.94 3.05 1.90
C ARG A 58 -12.45 3.41 0.51
N PHE A 59 -11.51 4.34 0.42
CA PHE A 59 -11.05 4.90 -0.84
C PHE A 59 -9.67 4.39 -1.25
N TRP A 60 -9.57 3.95 -2.50
CA TRP A 60 -8.38 3.30 -3.03
C TRP A 60 -8.05 3.81 -4.41
N ILE A 61 -6.76 3.79 -4.76
CA ILE A 61 -6.29 4.18 -6.08
C ILE A 61 -6.18 2.93 -6.96
N VAL A 62 -6.86 2.97 -8.10
CA VAL A 62 -6.75 1.93 -9.14
C VAL A 62 -5.93 2.51 -10.28
N SER A 63 -4.79 1.90 -10.58
CA SER A 63 -3.99 2.27 -11.76
C SER A 63 -4.75 1.95 -13.05
N TYR A 64 -4.62 2.80 -14.06
CA TYR A 64 -5.16 2.47 -15.38
C TYR A 64 -4.39 1.32 -16.03
N ASP A 65 -5.13 0.39 -16.63
CA ASP A 65 -4.59 -0.70 -17.43
C ASP A 65 -5.10 -0.63 -18.89
N PRO A 66 -4.52 -1.39 -19.83
CA PRO A 66 -4.88 -1.32 -21.26
C PRO A 66 -6.34 -1.68 -21.61
N THR A 67 -7.11 -2.23 -20.65
CA THR A 67 -8.53 -2.53 -20.81
C THR A 67 -9.44 -1.39 -20.36
N ASP A 68 -8.91 -0.39 -19.65
CA ASP A 68 -9.70 0.75 -19.19
C ASP A 68 -10.05 1.69 -20.37
N PRO A 69 -11.33 2.10 -20.53
CA PRO A 69 -11.73 3.01 -21.62
C PRO A 69 -11.05 4.39 -21.55
N TYR A 70 -10.52 4.77 -20.39
CA TYR A 70 -9.80 6.02 -20.16
C TYR A 70 -8.27 5.87 -20.31
N PHE A 71 -7.79 4.68 -20.69
CA PHE A 71 -6.39 4.42 -20.97
C PHE A 71 -5.88 5.28 -22.13
N ARG A 72 -4.89 6.14 -21.86
CA ARG A 72 -4.20 6.96 -22.87
C ARG A 72 -2.74 6.56 -23.08
N GLY A 73 -2.37 5.37 -22.61
CA GLY A 73 -1.02 4.82 -22.69
C GLY A 73 -0.73 4.06 -23.97
N LYS A 74 0.41 3.38 -23.98
CA LYS A 74 0.76 2.35 -24.98
C LYS A 74 0.86 1.01 -24.26
N LYS A 75 0.48 -0.09 -24.92
CA LYS A 75 0.57 -1.43 -24.28
C LYS A 75 1.99 -1.78 -23.86
N GLU A 76 2.97 -1.21 -24.56
CA GLU A 76 4.40 -1.42 -24.34
C GLU A 76 4.99 -0.53 -23.23
N ASN A 77 4.24 0.48 -22.75
CA ASN A 77 4.65 1.32 -21.62
C ASN A 77 3.46 1.57 -20.70
N VAL A 78 3.42 0.78 -19.62
CA VAL A 78 2.37 0.84 -18.60
C VAL A 78 2.67 1.83 -17.47
N TYR A 79 3.80 2.54 -17.53
CA TYR A 79 4.22 3.47 -16.48
C TYR A 79 3.68 4.88 -16.69
N GLY A 80 3.42 5.59 -15.60
CA GLY A 80 2.97 6.99 -15.61
C GLY A 80 1.58 7.18 -16.22
N LEU A 81 0.80 6.11 -16.31
CA LEU A 81 -0.54 6.16 -16.90
C LEU A 81 -1.57 6.83 -15.99
N GLY A 82 -1.22 7.04 -14.73
CA GLY A 82 -2.11 7.55 -13.71
C GLY A 82 -3.14 6.51 -13.27
N GLY A 83 -4.20 6.99 -12.64
CA GLY A 83 -5.24 6.13 -12.11
C GLY A 83 -6.53 6.87 -11.77
N LYS A 84 -7.41 6.17 -11.08
CA LYS A 84 -8.71 6.64 -10.62
C LYS A 84 -8.85 6.37 -9.13
N LEU A 85 -9.53 7.27 -8.43
CA LEU A 85 -9.97 7.04 -7.05
C LEU A 85 -11.30 6.30 -7.10
N VAL A 86 -11.39 5.18 -6.41
CA VAL A 86 -12.62 4.39 -6.30
C VAL A 86 -13.08 4.32 -4.85
N ASP A 87 -14.37 4.04 -4.67
CA ASP A 87 -15.01 3.81 -3.39
C ASP A 87 -15.36 2.33 -3.26
N LEU A 88 -14.58 1.58 -2.48
CA LEU A 88 -14.84 0.16 -2.24
C LEU A 88 -16.02 -0.08 -1.29
N GLY A 89 -16.39 0.93 -0.48
CA GLY A 89 -17.38 0.79 0.57
C GLY A 89 -17.20 -0.49 1.40
N ASN A 90 -18.32 -1.12 1.76
CA ASN A 90 -18.35 -2.46 2.36
C ASN A 90 -18.77 -3.56 1.37
N HIS A 91 -18.77 -3.26 0.06
CA HIS A 91 -19.43 -4.10 -0.95
C HIS A 91 -18.49 -4.61 -2.04
N TYR A 92 -17.29 -4.03 -2.17
CA TYR A 92 -16.35 -4.38 -3.23
C TYR A 92 -15.06 -4.96 -2.66
N PHE A 93 -14.59 -6.04 -3.28
CA PHE A 93 -13.34 -6.72 -2.90
C PHE A 93 -12.15 -6.30 -3.76
N THR A 94 -12.39 -5.59 -4.88
CA THR A 94 -11.38 -5.06 -5.81
C THR A 94 -11.85 -3.71 -6.34
N GLY A 95 -10.92 -2.88 -6.80
CA GLY A 95 -11.26 -1.58 -7.39
C GLY A 95 -11.83 -1.63 -8.81
N TYR A 96 -11.79 -2.80 -9.46
CA TYR A 96 -12.20 -2.94 -10.86
C TYR A 96 -13.69 -2.63 -11.09
N ASP A 97 -14.57 -3.13 -10.21
CA ASP A 97 -16.03 -2.95 -10.30
C ASP A 97 -16.56 -1.84 -9.36
N ALA A 98 -15.67 -1.20 -8.61
CA ALA A 98 -16.05 -0.22 -7.61
C ALA A 98 -16.46 1.12 -8.24
N PRO A 99 -17.43 1.85 -7.64
CA PRO A 99 -17.79 3.19 -8.06
C PRO A 99 -16.58 4.12 -8.13
N ILE A 100 -16.44 4.81 -9.27
CA ILE A 100 -15.36 5.77 -9.47
C ILE A 100 -15.78 7.08 -8.83
N VAL A 101 -14.94 7.56 -7.90
CA VAL A 101 -15.11 8.85 -7.22
C VAL A 101 -14.47 9.95 -8.05
N LYS A 102 -13.28 9.69 -8.59
CA LYS A 102 -12.53 10.63 -9.42
C LYS A 102 -11.72 9.91 -10.48
N HIS A 103 -11.90 10.33 -11.73
CA HIS A 103 -11.07 9.88 -12.86
C HIS A 103 -9.80 10.72 -12.98
N HIS A 104 -8.82 10.19 -13.71
CA HIS A 104 -7.64 10.92 -14.19
C HIS A 104 -6.85 11.63 -13.08
N LEU A 105 -6.57 10.89 -12.00
CA LEU A 105 -5.70 11.37 -10.95
C LEU A 105 -4.33 11.74 -11.53
N ASN A 106 -3.83 12.91 -11.14
CA ASN A 106 -2.51 13.37 -11.57
C ASN A 106 -1.77 14.09 -10.45
N VAL A 107 -0.44 14.09 -10.50
CA VAL A 107 0.40 14.65 -9.43
C VAL A 107 0.16 16.15 -9.20
N LYS A 108 -0.13 16.90 -10.26
CA LYS A 108 -0.29 18.37 -10.18
C LYS A 108 -1.52 18.75 -9.38
N ASP A 109 -2.64 18.07 -9.62
CA ASP A 109 -3.94 18.46 -9.06
C ASP A 109 -4.37 17.57 -7.88
N ASP A 110 -3.82 16.36 -7.75
CA ASP A 110 -4.30 15.32 -6.84
C ASP A 110 -3.26 14.82 -5.83
N ARG A 111 -2.17 15.55 -5.62
CA ARG A 111 -1.08 15.16 -4.71
C ARG A 111 -1.56 14.66 -3.35
N GLU A 112 -2.47 15.38 -2.69
CA GLU A 112 -2.99 14.99 -1.38
C GLU A 112 -3.73 13.65 -1.41
N ILE A 113 -4.48 13.38 -2.50
CA ILE A 113 -5.16 12.09 -2.71
C ILE A 113 -4.13 10.98 -2.91
N LEU A 114 -3.13 11.23 -3.77
CA LEU A 114 -2.07 10.28 -4.10
C LEU A 114 -1.21 9.92 -2.90
N GLU A 115 -0.94 10.87 -2.01
CA GLU A 115 -0.17 10.63 -0.79
C GLU A 115 -1.01 9.94 0.30
N LYS A 116 -2.31 10.24 0.37
CA LYS A 116 -3.21 9.70 1.40
C LYS A 116 -3.64 8.25 1.16
N TYR A 117 -4.05 7.91 -0.07
CA TYR A 117 -4.69 6.63 -0.36
C TYR A 117 -3.73 5.65 -1.00
N GLU A 118 -3.82 4.37 -0.64
CA GLU A 118 -2.97 3.30 -1.16
C GLU A 118 -3.46 2.79 -2.53
N LEU A 119 -2.58 2.11 -3.27
CA LEU A 119 -2.97 1.36 -4.47
C LEU A 119 -3.83 0.15 -4.09
N ASP A 120 -4.80 -0.20 -4.93
CA ASP A 120 -5.70 -1.35 -4.70
C ASP A 120 -5.04 -2.72 -4.93
N TRP A 121 -3.72 -2.75 -5.08
CA TRP A 121 -2.90 -3.94 -5.23
C TRP A 121 -1.55 -3.75 -4.53
N GLY A 122 -0.97 -4.85 -4.07
CA GLY A 122 0.38 -4.90 -3.51
C GLY A 122 1.00 -6.29 -3.65
N TRP A 123 2.31 -6.33 -3.80
CA TRP A 123 3.11 -7.54 -3.84
C TRP A 123 3.65 -7.85 -2.45
N GLY A 124 3.62 -9.11 -2.02
CA GLY A 124 4.07 -9.41 -0.65
C GLY A 124 5.52 -8.98 -0.34
N ASP A 125 6.40 -8.89 -1.34
CA ASP A 125 7.76 -8.35 -1.16
C ASP A 125 7.77 -6.82 -0.99
N ASP A 126 6.88 -6.07 -1.66
CA ASP A 126 6.84 -4.60 -1.55
C ASP A 126 6.42 -4.14 -0.15
N VAL A 127 5.42 -4.80 0.42
CA VAL A 127 4.94 -4.56 1.77
C VAL A 127 6.07 -4.75 2.77
N ILE A 128 6.90 -5.77 2.57
CA ILE A 128 7.94 -6.12 3.51
C ILE A 128 9.13 -5.18 3.39
N ASP A 129 9.57 -4.88 2.17
CA ASP A 129 10.61 -3.88 1.94
C ASP A 129 10.19 -2.51 2.53
N ARG A 130 8.91 -2.12 2.37
CA ARG A 130 8.33 -0.92 2.99
C ARG A 130 8.35 -0.98 4.53
N LEU A 131 7.98 -2.11 5.13
CA LEU A 131 8.00 -2.27 6.60
C LEU A 131 9.42 -2.19 7.17
N ILE A 132 10.38 -2.85 6.53
CA ILE A 132 11.80 -2.78 6.93
C ILE A 132 12.27 -1.33 6.86
N ARG A 133 12.09 -0.67 5.72
CA ARG A 133 12.46 0.73 5.55
C ARG A 133 11.79 1.63 6.57
N TYR A 134 10.50 1.43 6.85
CA TYR A 134 9.79 2.23 7.85
C TYR A 134 10.45 2.11 9.23
N PHE A 135 10.74 0.90 9.71
CA PHE A 135 11.35 0.73 11.02
C PHE A 135 12.82 1.19 11.09
N GLU A 136 13.52 1.23 9.96
CA GLU A 136 14.90 1.75 9.86
C GLU A 136 14.98 3.28 9.71
N THR A 137 14.03 3.89 8.98
CA THR A 137 14.14 5.29 8.51
C THR A 137 12.96 6.18 8.89
N GLY A 138 11.83 5.60 9.31
CA GLY A 138 10.56 6.29 9.57
C GLY A 138 9.72 6.60 8.32
N ILE A 139 10.17 6.18 7.13
CA ILE A 139 9.50 6.48 5.86
C ILE A 139 8.46 5.41 5.55
N ASN A 140 7.18 5.81 5.53
CA ASN A 140 6.04 4.94 5.23
C ASN A 140 5.35 5.37 3.92
N ARG A 141 5.94 5.03 2.77
CA ARG A 141 5.41 5.38 1.43
C ARG A 141 5.35 4.14 0.55
N ASP A 142 4.29 4.05 -0.27
CA ASP A 142 4.13 3.01 -1.28
C ASP A 142 4.99 3.31 -2.52
N ASP A 143 6.08 2.56 -2.69
CA ASP A 143 7.00 2.74 -3.81
C ASP A 143 6.38 2.38 -5.15
N MET A 144 5.38 1.50 -5.19
CA MET A 144 4.74 1.08 -6.44
C MET A 144 4.01 2.26 -7.10
N LYS A 145 3.71 3.33 -6.33
CA LYS A 145 3.20 4.58 -6.89
C LYS A 145 4.16 5.26 -7.86
N PHE A 146 5.46 4.96 -7.85
CA PHE A 146 6.37 5.47 -8.89
C PHE A 146 6.05 4.89 -10.28
N GLU A 147 5.53 3.66 -10.35
CA GLU A 147 5.12 3.09 -11.64
C GLU A 147 3.87 3.77 -12.17
N VAL A 148 2.98 4.22 -11.28
CA VAL A 148 1.69 4.82 -11.67
C VAL A 148 1.79 6.35 -11.81
N PHE A 149 2.56 6.99 -10.93
CA PHE A 149 2.76 8.43 -10.80
C PHE A 149 4.26 8.76 -10.57
N PRO A 150 5.12 8.64 -11.61
CA PRO A 150 6.57 8.82 -11.51
C PRO A 150 7.03 10.11 -10.81
N ASP A 151 6.30 11.20 -11.03
CA ASP A 151 6.64 12.52 -10.53
C ASP A 151 6.07 12.80 -9.12
N LEU A 152 5.47 11.79 -8.46
CA LEU A 152 4.83 11.99 -7.16
C LEU A 152 5.83 12.48 -6.11
N TRP A 153 7.00 11.87 -6.00
CA TRP A 153 8.02 12.29 -5.03
C TRP A 153 9.34 12.58 -5.74
N ASP A 154 9.86 13.79 -5.52
CA ASP A 154 11.16 14.23 -6.04
C ASP A 154 12.33 13.74 -5.17
N ASP A 155 12.04 13.23 -3.97
CA ASP A 155 13.00 12.73 -3.00
C ASP A 155 13.21 11.21 -3.05
N ARG A 156 12.99 10.58 -4.22
CA ARG A 156 13.10 9.12 -4.42
C ARG A 156 14.37 8.50 -3.82
N GLU A 157 15.51 9.18 -3.94
CA GLU A 157 16.77 8.68 -3.39
C GLU A 157 16.76 8.56 -1.86
N LYS A 158 16.00 9.41 -1.14
CA LYS A 158 15.79 9.29 0.31
C LYS A 158 14.90 8.12 0.68
N LEU A 159 14.13 7.59 -0.27
CA LEU A 159 13.30 6.41 -0.08
C LEU A 159 14.11 5.11 -0.24
N ARG A 160 15.41 5.15 -0.57
CA ARG A 160 16.19 3.92 -0.67
C ARG A 160 16.34 3.24 0.72
N PRO A 161 16.32 1.89 0.77
CA PRO A 161 16.10 0.99 -0.36
C PRO A 161 14.63 1.02 -0.81
N LEU A 162 14.42 1.10 -2.13
CA LEU A 162 13.10 0.92 -2.74
C LEU A 162 12.76 -0.57 -2.78
N THR A 163 11.48 -0.89 -2.92
CA THR A 163 11.09 -2.30 -3.07
C THR A 163 11.79 -2.99 -4.24
N SER A 164 12.21 -4.22 -3.98
CA SER A 164 12.73 -5.19 -4.95
C SER A 164 11.73 -5.60 -6.03
N ARG A 165 10.47 -5.12 -6.00
CA ARG A 165 9.47 -5.34 -7.06
C ARG A 165 9.38 -4.19 -8.04
N LEU A 166 9.86 -3.01 -7.67
CA LEU A 166 9.78 -1.81 -8.47
C LEU A 166 10.54 -2.01 -9.79
N ALA A 167 9.93 -1.74 -10.92
CA ALA A 167 10.57 -1.98 -12.21
C ALA A 167 11.66 -0.95 -12.54
N GLU A 168 12.62 -1.31 -13.40
CA GLU A 168 13.52 -0.33 -14.01
C GLU A 168 12.71 0.62 -14.92
N PRO A 169 12.98 1.95 -14.91
CA PRO A 169 14.11 2.66 -14.26
C PRO A 169 13.76 3.26 -12.88
N PHE A 170 12.73 2.72 -12.20
CA PHE A 170 12.26 3.28 -10.93
C PHE A 170 13.02 2.74 -9.71
N ARG A 171 13.66 1.56 -9.83
CA ARG A 171 14.46 0.91 -8.77
C ARG A 171 15.80 1.61 -8.45
#